data_AF-A0A813JJS4-F1
#
_entry.id   AF-A0A813JJS4-F1
#
_cell.length_a   1.000
_cell.length_b   1.000
_cell.length_c   1.000
_cell.angle_alpha   90.00
_cell.angle_beta   90.00
_cell.angle_gamma   90.00
#
_symmetry.space_group_name_H-M   'P 1'
#
loop_
_entity.id
_entity.type
_entity.pdbx_description
1 polymer ?
#
loop_
_entity_poly.entity_id
_entity_poly.type
_entity_poly.pdbx_seq_one_letter_code
_entity_poly.pdbx_strand_id
1 'polypeptide(L)'
;MPHGPSHALVLAAARATLATGFIFSMPVREGEDDARHWNLVWNTSAETATALVGKIPEHLGTQGGLHFHFSTDWVSAKQGPDFLTLFEQPSDGAWVSYEDAPGWIHKSLAQFRPDIALEVELAPYAEHQRSTTRVGLFLLMSPWCLFWKALAVSIRDVRTEAAGHSSADFRLHVMVHAEPNWRPWLWEDLLGPTASAVLGGFHWCDGENRYPHFNEQLMQRRPTDTYYNKVFAMVGVALHLGYEYIVSIDDDVALPPYTLHALLASGAPGDSAGCGVVLPLTQNGIPSTEIFAETWLSQEDRSALFKCFSESSGSFCNHTKLQFCSTAAGKQSDVPVPDPWSPFAWYKSLTERMELRFRKLHPVSGNLTCMELAHSFALKQLHAQFRRGLSSQISLIVDNDRDYPYFANNVFLIRTERYLRILTHPDCCHYTDEPMMNQILLEEGLPMCFVNETFALHPSWGNFGMGTKHKLEREAYKALTDLYPEVGKSLTEFGLLGTS
;
A
#
# COMPACT_ATOMS: atom_id res chain seq x y z
N MET A 1 19.97 -42.04 -3.80
CA MET A 1 20.10 -40.58 -3.67
C MET A 1 20.08 -40.26 -2.19
N PRO A 2 21.05 -39.54 -1.62
CA PRO A 2 21.08 -39.28 -0.20
C PRO A 2 20.02 -38.24 0.15
N HIS A 3 19.20 -38.54 1.16
CA HIS A 3 18.23 -37.61 1.73
C HIS A 3 18.98 -36.41 2.32
N GLY A 4 18.73 -35.22 1.76
CA GLY A 4 19.19 -33.97 2.36
C GLY A 4 18.59 -33.78 3.76
N PRO A 5 19.26 -33.01 4.63
CA PRO A 5 18.79 -32.81 6.00
C PRO A 5 17.41 -32.11 5.98
N SER A 6 16.49 -32.58 6.83
CA SER A 6 15.15 -32.00 6.94
C SER A 6 15.24 -30.52 7.34
N HIS A 7 14.44 -29.65 6.71
CA HIS A 7 14.31 -28.22 7.00
C HIS A 7 14.16 -27.88 8.51
N ALA A 8 13.63 -28.81 9.31
CA ALA A 8 13.49 -28.66 10.76
C ALA A 8 14.85 -28.59 11.52
N LEU A 9 15.92 -29.19 10.98
CA LEU A 9 17.26 -29.20 11.60
C LEU A 9 18.03 -27.89 11.34
N VAL A 10 17.73 -27.19 10.24
CA VAL A 10 18.29 -25.86 9.93
C VAL A 10 17.68 -24.79 10.85
N LEU A 11 16.39 -24.88 11.16
CA LEU A 11 15.70 -23.97 12.10
C LEU A 11 16.08 -24.24 13.57
N ALA A 12 16.35 -25.49 13.94
CA ALA A 12 16.83 -25.82 15.29
C ALA A 12 18.29 -25.39 15.51
N ALA A 13 19.15 -25.48 14.49
CA ALA A 13 20.50 -24.94 14.55
C ALA A 13 20.49 -23.41 14.67
N ALA A 14 19.59 -22.71 13.96
CA ALA A 14 19.43 -21.26 14.09
C ALA A 14 18.98 -20.81 15.49
N ARG A 15 18.21 -21.65 16.21
CA ARG A 15 17.80 -21.37 17.61
C ARG A 15 18.90 -21.64 18.65
N ALA A 16 19.87 -22.51 18.36
CA ALA A 16 20.99 -22.81 19.28
C ALA A 16 22.15 -21.81 19.15
N THR A 17 22.19 -21.00 18.09
CA THR A 17 23.16 -19.89 17.90
C THR A 17 22.64 -18.53 18.38
N LEU A 18 21.58 -18.49 19.21
CA LEU A 18 21.04 -17.28 19.83
C LEU A 18 21.88 -16.78 21.03
N ALA A 19 23.21 -16.73 20.89
CA ALA A 19 24.11 -16.26 21.96
C ALA A 19 24.58 -14.81 21.81
N THR A 20 24.19 -14.09 20.76
CA THR A 20 24.50 -12.65 20.60
C THR A 20 23.38 -11.93 19.85
N GLY A 21 22.34 -11.51 20.57
CA GLY A 21 21.39 -10.51 20.08
C GLY A 21 21.89 -9.10 20.43
N PHE A 22 21.73 -8.13 19.52
CA PHE A 22 22.08 -6.73 19.78
C PHE A 22 20.80 -5.90 19.87
N ILE A 23 20.53 -5.33 21.02
CA ILE A 23 19.34 -4.52 21.23
C ILE A 23 19.69 -3.08 20.88
N PHE A 24 19.27 -2.54 19.74
CA PHE A 24 19.34 -1.09 19.57
C PHE A 24 18.27 -0.45 20.46
N SER A 25 18.63 0.49 21.32
CA SER A 25 17.72 1.16 22.25
C SER A 25 17.88 2.67 22.10
N MET A 26 16.84 3.36 21.69
CA MET A 26 16.84 4.82 21.64
C MET A 26 15.86 5.34 22.69
N PRO A 27 16.31 6.11 23.69
CA PRO A 27 15.41 6.84 24.56
C PRO A 27 14.68 7.89 23.72
N VAL A 28 13.37 7.97 23.91
CA VAL A 28 12.49 8.91 23.22
C VAL A 28 11.76 9.69 24.31
N ARG A 29 12.11 10.96 24.52
CA ARG A 29 11.40 11.81 25.47
C ARG A 29 10.08 12.28 24.87
N GLU A 30 8.98 12.02 25.56
CA GLU A 30 7.68 12.61 25.26
C GLU A 30 7.44 13.71 26.30
N GLY A 31 7.88 14.93 26.00
CA GLY A 31 7.83 16.07 26.93
C GLY A 31 8.99 16.11 27.95
N GLU A 32 8.89 17.04 28.91
CA GLU A 32 9.97 17.32 29.87
C GLU A 32 10.17 16.19 30.90
N ASP A 33 9.15 15.36 31.18
CA ASP A 33 9.13 14.50 32.36
C ASP A 33 8.87 12.99 32.14
N ASP A 34 8.48 12.50 30.95
CA ASP A 34 8.23 11.06 30.71
C ASP A 34 9.10 10.50 29.56
N ALA A 35 10.14 9.75 29.92
CA ALA A 35 11.01 9.07 28.96
C ALA A 35 10.44 7.68 28.59
N ARG A 36 9.81 7.57 27.42
CA ARG A 36 9.53 6.26 26.80
C ARG A 36 10.79 5.78 26.07
N HIS A 37 11.13 4.50 26.17
CA HIS A 37 12.29 3.95 25.46
C HIS A 37 11.80 3.18 24.24
N TRP A 38 12.24 3.57 23.04
CA TRP A 38 12.03 2.77 21.83
C TRP A 38 13.20 1.79 21.70
N ASN A 39 12.93 0.53 22.02
CA ASN A 39 13.88 -0.56 21.86
C ASN A 39 13.67 -1.19 20.49
N LEU A 40 14.60 -0.96 19.60
CA LEU A 40 14.71 -1.59 18.31
C LEU A 40 15.63 -2.83 18.45
N VAL A 41 15.04 -3.95 18.85
CA VAL A 41 15.77 -5.19 19.09
C VAL A 41 16.01 -5.92 17.78
N TRP A 42 17.26 -6.25 17.45
CA TRP A 42 17.54 -7.14 16.33
C TRP A 42 18.63 -8.17 16.66
N ASN A 43 18.55 -9.36 16.07
CA ASN A 43 19.64 -10.32 16.16
C ASN A 43 20.56 -10.13 14.97
N THR A 44 21.79 -9.65 15.20
CA THR A 44 22.79 -9.47 14.13
C THR A 44 24.20 -9.76 14.63
N SER A 45 25.22 -9.76 13.76
CA SER A 45 26.61 -9.94 14.18
C SER A 45 27.18 -8.67 14.82
N ALA A 46 28.16 -8.79 15.72
CA ALA A 46 28.85 -7.65 16.34
C ALA A 46 29.48 -6.71 15.29
N GLU A 47 29.99 -7.29 14.21
CA GLU A 47 30.56 -6.58 13.05
C GLU A 47 29.50 -5.73 12.36
N THR A 48 28.29 -6.28 12.19
CA THR A 48 27.15 -5.58 11.60
C THR A 48 26.69 -4.42 12.47
N ALA A 49 26.53 -4.66 13.77
CA ALA A 49 26.13 -3.63 14.72
C ALA A 49 27.15 -2.48 14.77
N THR A 50 28.44 -2.80 14.83
CA THR A 50 29.53 -1.81 14.84
C THR A 50 29.62 -1.03 13.52
N ALA A 51 29.44 -1.71 12.37
CA ALA A 51 29.43 -1.04 11.07
C ALA A 51 28.24 -0.08 10.92
N LEU A 52 27.05 -0.48 11.38
CA LEU A 52 25.88 0.41 11.40
C LEU A 52 26.15 1.64 12.25
N VAL A 53 26.65 1.45 13.48
CA VAL A 53 27.04 2.55 14.39
C VAL A 53 27.99 3.54 13.74
N GLY A 54 29.00 3.06 13.01
CA GLY A 54 29.97 3.94 12.35
C GLY A 54 29.39 4.72 11.16
N LYS A 55 28.38 4.16 10.48
CA LYS A 55 27.79 4.76 9.27
C LYS A 55 26.57 5.65 9.52
N ILE A 56 25.84 5.41 10.60
CA ILE A 56 24.74 6.27 11.06
C ILE A 56 25.19 7.75 11.12
N PRO A 57 26.34 8.14 11.73
CA PRO A 57 26.84 9.51 11.66
C PRO A 57 27.16 10.02 10.26
N GLU A 58 27.66 9.18 9.35
CA GLU A 58 28.05 9.61 7.99
C GLU A 58 26.83 9.96 7.14
N HIS A 59 25.75 9.18 7.23
CA HIS A 59 24.51 9.46 6.49
C HIS A 59 23.70 10.59 7.10
N LEU A 60 23.75 10.74 8.43
CA LEU A 60 23.08 11.83 9.13
C LEU A 60 23.89 13.13 9.06
N GLY A 61 25.21 13.06 8.84
CA GLY A 61 26.16 14.17 8.89
C GLY A 61 26.34 14.98 7.60
N THR A 62 25.68 14.64 6.49
CA THR A 62 25.81 15.40 5.21
C THR A 62 24.54 16.12 4.77
N GLN A 63 23.39 15.86 5.41
CA GLN A 63 22.17 16.65 5.22
C GLN A 63 22.08 17.64 6.38
N GLY A 64 22.42 18.90 6.09
CA GLY A 64 22.50 19.97 7.09
C GLY A 64 21.27 20.00 8.00
N GLY A 65 21.48 19.67 9.27
CA GLY A 65 20.46 19.76 10.31
C GLY A 65 20.43 18.61 11.33
N LEU A 66 21.28 17.60 11.20
CA LEU A 66 21.35 16.48 12.15
C LEU A 66 22.75 16.35 12.75
N HIS A 67 22.89 16.66 14.04
CA HIS A 67 24.10 16.36 14.81
C HIS A 67 23.77 15.31 15.87
N PHE A 68 23.80 14.04 15.47
CA PHE A 68 23.91 12.96 16.44
C PHE A 68 25.36 12.93 16.94
N HIS A 69 25.56 13.25 18.21
CA HIS A 69 26.88 13.11 18.84
C HIS A 69 27.12 11.64 19.19
N PHE A 70 27.80 10.92 18.30
CA PHE A 70 28.36 9.60 18.60
C PHE A 70 29.69 9.81 19.31
N SER A 71 29.70 9.77 20.64
CA SER A 71 30.95 9.58 21.35
C SER A 71 31.32 8.09 21.30
N THR A 72 32.53 7.78 20.83
CA THR A 72 33.11 6.43 20.91
C THR A 72 33.24 5.92 22.34
N ASP A 73 33.16 6.80 23.33
CA ASP A 73 33.21 6.44 24.75
C ASP A 73 31.84 5.96 25.29
N TRP A 74 30.74 6.21 24.55
CA TRP A 74 29.35 5.99 25.02
C TRP A 74 28.52 5.12 24.07
N VAL A 75 28.95 4.93 22.83
CA VAL A 75 28.39 3.91 21.94
C VAL A 75 29.24 2.65 22.06
N SER A 76 28.93 1.80 23.04
CA SER A 76 29.63 0.53 23.20
C SER A 76 28.77 -0.61 22.66
N ALA A 77 29.14 -1.17 21.50
CA ALA A 77 28.79 -2.54 21.17
C ALA A 77 29.77 -3.44 21.94
N LYS A 78 29.38 -3.91 23.14
CA LYS A 78 30.17 -4.92 23.87
C LYS A 78 29.79 -6.32 23.36
N GLN A 79 30.49 -7.36 23.81
CA GLN A 79 30.16 -8.75 23.50
C GLN A 79 29.27 -9.36 24.60
N GLY A 80 28.06 -9.80 24.22
CA GLY A 80 26.99 -10.22 25.14
C GLY A 80 25.59 -9.84 24.60
N PRO A 81 24.49 -10.06 25.33
CA PRO A 81 23.17 -9.51 24.98
C PRO A 81 23.20 -7.99 25.19
N ASP A 82 23.81 -7.29 24.24
CA ASP A 82 24.26 -5.91 24.41
C ASP A 82 23.30 -4.90 23.78
N PHE A 83 23.07 -3.83 24.53
CA PHE A 83 22.21 -2.72 24.14
C PHE A 83 23.06 -1.64 23.43
N LEU A 84 22.60 -1.12 22.29
CA LEU A 84 23.05 0.13 21.72
C LEU A 84 22.16 1.26 22.24
N THR A 85 22.51 1.88 23.36
CA THR A 85 21.75 3.04 23.87
C THR A 85 22.23 4.32 23.20
N LEU A 86 21.38 4.99 22.43
CA LEU A 86 21.63 6.37 22.00
C LEU A 86 21.31 7.31 23.16
N PHE A 87 22.06 8.40 23.36
CA PHE A 87 21.70 9.44 24.33
C PHE A 87 21.61 10.78 23.61
N GLU A 88 20.53 11.52 23.86
CA GLU A 88 20.39 12.90 23.40
C GLU A 88 21.22 13.82 24.32
N GLN A 89 22.05 14.68 23.73
CA GLN A 89 22.65 15.81 24.44
C GLN A 89 22.18 17.11 23.73
N PRO A 90 21.48 18.02 24.42
CA PRO A 90 21.02 19.27 23.80
C PRO A 90 22.21 20.11 23.32
N SER A 91 22.15 20.56 22.07
CA SER A 91 23.00 21.64 21.54
C SER A 91 22.16 22.58 20.68
N ASP A 92 22.63 23.80 20.44
CA ASP A 92 21.90 24.86 19.73
C ASP A 92 21.70 24.61 18.21
N GLY A 93 21.95 23.39 17.73
CA GLY A 93 21.78 22.94 16.34
C GLY A 93 20.45 22.23 16.09
N ALA A 94 20.04 22.14 14.82
CA ALA A 94 18.71 21.71 14.42
C ALA A 94 18.27 20.33 14.96
N TRP A 95 16.95 20.24 15.20
CA TRP A 95 16.27 19.14 15.86
C TRP A 95 15.50 18.31 14.83
N VAL A 96 15.63 16.99 14.87
CA VAL A 96 14.62 16.11 14.25
C VAL A 96 13.55 15.83 15.29
N SER A 97 12.28 15.88 14.87
CA SER A 97 11.18 15.51 15.75
C SER A 97 11.43 14.10 16.28
N TYR A 98 11.27 13.91 17.59
CA TYR A 98 11.39 12.61 18.25
C TYR A 98 10.56 11.52 17.56
N GLU A 99 9.46 11.92 16.93
CA GLU A 99 8.54 11.05 16.17
C GLU A 99 9.17 10.47 14.90
N ASP A 100 10.13 11.17 14.29
CA ASP A 100 10.70 10.83 12.99
C ASP A 100 11.99 10.01 13.11
N ALA A 101 12.64 10.02 14.27
CA ALA A 101 13.93 9.36 14.49
C ALA A 101 13.91 7.84 14.22
N PRO A 102 12.86 7.06 14.57
CA PRO A 102 12.77 5.65 14.19
C PRO A 102 12.76 5.45 12.66
N GLY A 103 12.05 6.29 11.92
CA GLY A 103 12.03 6.24 10.45
C GLY A 103 13.42 6.44 9.85
N TRP A 104 14.20 7.39 10.37
CA TRP A 104 15.59 7.63 9.96
C TRP A 104 16.52 6.44 10.21
N ILE A 105 16.35 5.73 11.33
CA ILE A 105 17.15 4.54 11.64
C ILE A 105 16.81 3.41 10.68
N HIS A 106 15.53 3.14 10.45
CA HIS A 106 15.10 2.11 9.51
C HIS A 106 15.52 2.43 8.07
N LYS A 107 15.46 3.70 7.67
CA LYS A 107 16.04 4.19 6.41
C LYS A 107 17.51 3.84 6.28
N SER A 108 18.29 4.22 7.28
CA SER A 108 19.74 3.98 7.31
C SER A 108 20.03 2.48 7.23
N LEU A 109 19.34 1.68 8.04
CA LEU A 109 19.48 0.22 8.03
C LEU A 109 19.15 -0.37 6.65
N ALA A 110 18.04 0.02 6.05
CA ALA A 110 17.62 -0.47 4.73
C ALA A 110 18.61 -0.10 3.63
N GLN A 111 19.26 1.06 3.70
CA GLN A 111 20.29 1.49 2.75
C GLN A 111 21.61 0.74 2.96
N PHE A 112 22.01 0.47 4.20
CA PHE A 112 23.32 -0.14 4.47
C PHE A 112 23.33 -1.66 4.47
N ARG A 113 22.25 -2.25 4.96
CA ARG A 113 22.10 -3.69 5.19
C ARG A 113 20.70 -4.13 4.78
N PRO A 114 20.37 -4.00 3.48
CA PRO A 114 19.07 -4.39 2.96
C PRO A 114 18.76 -5.87 3.23
N ASP A 115 19.79 -6.71 3.37
CA ASP A 115 19.73 -8.14 3.65
C ASP A 115 19.15 -8.48 5.04
N ILE A 116 19.40 -7.66 6.06
CA ILE A 116 18.84 -7.85 7.41
C ILE A 116 17.71 -6.89 7.75
N ALA A 117 17.53 -5.82 6.98
CA ALA A 117 16.48 -4.83 7.22
C ALA A 117 15.09 -5.47 7.31
N LEU A 118 14.80 -6.44 6.44
CA LEU A 118 13.53 -7.18 6.48
C LEU A 118 13.34 -7.91 7.83
N GLU A 119 14.36 -8.62 8.32
CA GLU A 119 14.26 -9.36 9.57
C GLU A 119 14.01 -8.43 10.76
N VAL A 120 14.68 -7.27 10.77
CA VAL A 120 14.48 -6.23 11.78
C VAL A 120 13.05 -5.68 11.75
N GLU A 121 12.54 -5.38 10.56
CA GLU A 121 11.18 -4.85 10.35
C GLU A 121 10.09 -5.85 10.78
N LEU A 122 10.38 -7.15 10.70
CA LEU A 122 9.46 -8.23 11.06
C LEU A 122 9.60 -8.68 12.52
N ALA A 123 10.75 -8.48 13.15
CA ALA A 123 11.06 -9.01 14.49
C ALA A 123 10.02 -8.64 15.57
N PRO A 124 9.50 -7.40 15.65
CA PRO A 124 8.47 -7.04 16.63
C PRO A 124 7.17 -7.85 16.49
N TYR A 125 6.94 -8.43 15.31
CA TYR A 125 5.70 -9.13 14.96
C TYR A 125 5.90 -10.65 14.89
N ALA A 126 7.13 -11.15 15.05
CA ALA A 126 7.49 -12.56 14.84
C ALA A 126 6.75 -13.54 15.77
N GLU A 127 6.56 -13.20 17.05
CA GLU A 127 5.83 -14.04 18.02
C GLU A 127 4.36 -14.26 17.62
N HIS A 128 3.83 -13.36 16.80
CA HIS A 128 2.44 -13.36 16.39
C HIS A 128 2.25 -14.00 15.01
N GLN A 129 3.33 -14.34 14.29
CA GLN A 129 3.25 -14.99 12.99
C GLN A 129 2.66 -16.40 13.15
N ARG A 130 1.44 -16.59 12.68
CA ARG A 130 0.80 -17.90 12.62
C ARG A 130 1.17 -18.56 11.31
N SER A 131 1.51 -19.84 11.35
CA SER A 131 1.82 -20.64 10.17
C SER A 131 0.64 -20.84 9.20
N THR A 132 -0.54 -20.28 9.49
CA THR A 132 -1.78 -20.50 8.74
C THR A 132 -2.26 -19.28 7.97
N THR A 133 -1.69 -18.10 8.22
CA THR A 133 -2.10 -16.87 7.53
C THR A 133 -1.78 -16.98 6.04
N ARG A 134 -2.83 -16.91 5.20
CA ARG A 134 -2.69 -17.06 3.74
C ARG A 134 -2.60 -15.73 2.99
N VAL A 135 -3.01 -14.63 3.62
CA VAL A 135 -3.15 -13.33 2.95
C VAL A 135 -2.28 -12.28 3.65
N GLY A 136 -1.38 -11.67 2.87
CA GLY A 136 -0.72 -10.43 3.26
C GLY A 136 -1.50 -9.23 2.73
N LEU A 137 -1.88 -8.31 3.61
CA LEU A 137 -2.50 -7.04 3.29
C LEU A 137 -1.41 -5.95 3.28
N PHE A 138 -1.21 -5.28 2.16
CA PHE A 138 -0.11 -4.34 1.96
C PHE A 138 -0.68 -2.96 1.67
N LEU A 139 -0.31 -1.99 2.51
CA LEU A 139 -0.68 -0.58 2.33
C LEU A 139 0.50 0.20 1.75
N LEU A 140 0.30 0.79 0.57
CA LEU A 140 1.33 1.55 -0.15
C LEU A 140 1.29 3.02 0.26
N MET A 141 1.93 3.37 1.38
CA MET A 141 1.87 4.75 1.86
C MET A 141 2.63 5.73 0.97
N SER A 142 2.04 6.91 0.84
CA SER A 142 2.50 8.11 0.15
C SER A 142 2.69 9.21 1.21
N PRO A 143 3.58 10.19 0.98
CA PRO A 143 3.75 11.26 1.93
C PRO A 143 2.48 12.12 1.92
N TRP A 144 2.07 12.62 3.08
CA TRP A 144 0.94 13.57 3.25
C TRP A 144 -0.46 13.03 2.99
N CYS A 145 -0.64 11.79 2.52
CA CYS A 145 -1.98 11.21 2.48
C CYS A 145 -2.40 10.81 3.89
N LEU A 146 -3.58 11.25 4.30
CA LEU A 146 -4.17 10.92 5.61
C LEU A 146 -5.35 9.95 5.48
N PHE A 147 -5.77 9.64 4.25
CA PHE A 147 -7.00 8.92 4.00
C PHE A 147 -6.92 7.44 4.42
N TRP A 148 -5.73 6.85 4.43
CA TRP A 148 -5.46 5.50 4.97
C TRP A 148 -5.98 5.27 6.39
N LYS A 149 -6.22 6.30 7.20
CA LYS A 149 -6.78 6.15 8.56
C LYS A 149 -8.19 5.55 8.51
N ALA A 150 -8.93 5.78 7.43
CA ALA A 150 -10.19 5.09 7.15
C ALA A 150 -10.00 3.57 7.09
N LEU A 151 -8.91 3.11 6.49
CA LEU A 151 -8.59 1.70 6.36
C LEU A 151 -8.31 1.05 7.72
N ALA A 152 -7.67 1.77 8.66
CA ALA A 152 -7.40 1.26 10.00
C ALA A 152 -8.69 0.88 10.74
N VAL A 153 -9.75 1.68 10.61
CA VAL A 153 -11.09 1.36 11.15
C VAL A 153 -11.63 0.08 10.53
N SER A 154 -11.60 -0.02 9.20
CA SER A 154 -12.11 -1.19 8.49
C SER A 154 -11.34 -2.45 8.85
N ILE A 155 -10.02 -2.37 9.02
CA ILE A 155 -9.19 -3.48 9.48
C ILE A 155 -9.58 -3.92 10.89
N ARG A 156 -9.72 -2.98 11.83
CA ARG A 156 -10.15 -3.23 13.21
C ARG A 156 -11.50 -3.92 13.25
N ASP A 157 -12.46 -3.39 12.49
CA ASP A 157 -13.84 -3.88 12.48
C ASP A 157 -13.91 -5.27 11.84
N VAL A 158 -13.20 -5.50 10.71
CA VAL A 158 -13.08 -6.85 10.12
C VAL A 158 -12.48 -7.82 11.12
N ARG A 159 -11.40 -7.45 11.81
CA ARG A 159 -10.76 -8.35 12.77
C ARG A 159 -11.66 -8.68 13.97
N THR A 160 -12.43 -7.70 14.42
CA THR A 160 -13.33 -7.83 15.58
C THR A 160 -14.57 -8.65 15.22
N GLU A 161 -15.23 -8.32 14.10
CA GLU A 161 -16.49 -8.95 13.68
C GLU A 161 -16.28 -10.31 13.03
N ALA A 162 -15.18 -10.53 12.30
CA ALA A 162 -14.87 -11.81 11.66
C ALA A 162 -14.09 -12.75 12.59
N ALA A 163 -14.02 -12.48 13.90
CA ALA A 163 -13.27 -13.31 14.84
C ALA A 163 -13.72 -14.79 14.77
N GLY A 164 -12.82 -15.66 14.28
CA GLY A 164 -13.09 -17.09 14.08
C GLY A 164 -13.35 -17.51 12.63
N HIS A 165 -13.46 -16.56 11.68
CA HIS A 165 -13.50 -16.83 10.24
C HIS A 165 -12.09 -16.82 9.63
N SER A 166 -11.87 -17.62 8.58
CA SER A 166 -10.58 -17.69 7.87
C SER A 166 -10.22 -16.37 7.18
N SER A 167 -11.22 -15.58 6.78
CA SER A 167 -11.05 -14.22 6.23
C SER A 167 -10.49 -13.22 7.23
N ALA A 168 -10.55 -13.52 8.53
CA ALA A 168 -9.88 -12.74 9.56
C ALA A 168 -8.39 -13.06 9.67
N ASP A 169 -7.89 -14.14 9.05
CA ASP A 169 -6.49 -14.57 9.11
C ASP A 169 -5.64 -13.89 8.02
N PHE A 170 -5.41 -12.59 8.20
CA PHE A 170 -4.54 -11.75 7.38
C PHE A 170 -3.55 -10.96 8.23
N ARG A 171 -2.51 -10.40 7.61
CA ARG A 171 -1.54 -9.52 8.25
C ARG A 171 -1.34 -8.23 7.49
N LEU A 172 -1.41 -7.10 8.17
CA LEU A 172 -1.14 -5.78 7.64
C LEU A 172 0.37 -5.50 7.61
N HIS A 173 0.87 -5.18 6.43
CA HIS A 173 2.22 -4.72 6.17
C HIS A 173 2.15 -3.30 5.61
N VAL A 174 2.78 -2.35 6.29
CA VAL A 174 2.74 -0.94 5.93
C VAL A 174 4.02 -0.57 5.18
N MET A 175 3.90 -0.21 3.89
CA MET A 175 5.03 0.17 3.05
C MET A 175 5.27 1.68 3.17
N VAL A 176 6.37 2.08 3.80
CA VAL A 176 6.69 3.47 4.15
C VAL A 176 7.89 3.96 3.34
N HIS A 177 7.86 5.20 2.82
CA HIS A 177 9.00 5.82 2.12
C HIS A 177 9.28 7.25 2.57
N ALA A 178 8.70 7.67 3.69
CA ALA A 178 8.87 9.00 4.28
C ALA A 178 8.88 8.85 5.80
N GLU A 179 9.82 9.52 6.46
CA GLU A 179 10.07 9.39 7.89
C GLU A 179 8.82 9.71 8.73
N PRO A 180 8.05 10.78 8.44
CA PRO A 180 6.84 11.10 9.21
C PRO A 180 5.73 10.04 9.14
N ASN A 181 5.79 9.13 8.17
CA ASN A 181 4.83 8.03 8.03
C ASN A 181 5.24 6.78 8.82
N TRP A 182 6.46 6.73 9.36
CA TRP A 182 6.91 5.65 10.24
C TRP A 182 6.34 5.82 11.65
N ARG A 183 5.05 5.50 11.83
CA ARG A 183 4.37 5.63 13.13
C ARG A 183 3.67 4.33 13.54
N PRO A 184 4.41 3.27 13.94
CA PRO A 184 3.80 2.01 14.37
C PRO A 184 2.81 2.17 15.53
N TRP A 185 3.15 3.02 16.49
CA TRP A 185 2.30 3.33 17.65
C TRP A 185 0.94 3.94 17.24
N LEU A 186 0.89 4.76 16.20
CA LEU A 186 -0.36 5.36 15.71
C LEU A 186 -1.29 4.27 15.15
N TRP A 187 -0.72 3.27 14.50
CA TRP A 187 -1.48 2.10 14.05
C TRP A 187 -1.94 1.24 15.21
N GLU A 188 -1.11 1.05 16.24
CA GLU A 188 -1.51 0.34 17.45
C GLU A 188 -2.69 1.03 18.15
N ASP A 189 -2.67 2.35 18.26
CA ASP A 189 -3.76 3.14 18.83
C ASP A 189 -5.05 3.01 18.00
N LEU A 190 -4.95 3.14 16.67
CA LEU A 190 -6.11 3.06 15.77
C LEU A 190 -6.71 1.65 15.70
N LEU A 191 -5.87 0.61 15.73
CA LEU A 191 -6.29 -0.80 15.71
C LEU A 191 -6.70 -1.30 17.11
N GLY A 192 -6.29 -0.61 18.16
CA GLY A 192 -6.59 -0.94 19.54
C GLY A 192 -6.16 -2.37 19.91
N PRO A 193 -6.97 -3.12 20.67
CA PRO A 193 -6.63 -4.48 21.12
C PRO A 193 -6.36 -5.49 19.99
N THR A 194 -6.73 -5.17 18.74
CA THR A 194 -6.51 -6.05 17.59
C THR A 194 -5.11 -5.92 16.98
N ALA A 195 -4.36 -4.88 17.33
CA ALA A 195 -3.09 -4.51 16.70
C ALA A 195 -2.10 -5.66 16.62
N SER A 196 -1.80 -6.34 17.74
CA SER A 196 -0.83 -7.45 17.80
C SER A 196 -1.23 -8.65 16.93
N ALA A 197 -2.53 -8.82 16.68
CA ALA A 197 -3.06 -9.90 15.87
C ALA A 197 -3.13 -9.58 14.37
N VAL A 198 -2.94 -8.32 13.99
CA VAL A 198 -3.11 -7.84 12.61
C VAL A 198 -1.82 -7.29 12.04
N LEU A 199 -1.06 -6.49 12.80
CA LEU A 199 0.19 -5.92 12.32
C LEU A 199 1.19 -7.05 12.04
N GLY A 200 1.75 -7.02 10.83
CA GLY A 200 2.75 -7.95 10.32
C GLY A 200 4.11 -7.29 10.07
N GLY A 201 4.16 -5.97 9.88
CA GLY A 201 5.41 -5.24 9.70
C GLY A 201 5.25 -3.80 9.20
N PHE A 202 6.26 -2.98 9.47
CA PHE A 202 6.48 -1.68 8.82
C PHE A 202 7.74 -1.79 7.98
N HIS A 203 7.66 -1.38 6.72
CA HIS A 203 8.69 -1.69 5.73
C HIS A 203 9.20 -0.43 5.05
N TRP A 204 10.49 -0.15 5.22
CA TRP A 204 11.10 1.03 4.62
C TRP A 204 11.39 0.80 3.13
N CYS A 205 10.88 1.68 2.28
CA CYS A 205 10.86 1.54 0.83
C CYS A 205 11.50 2.74 0.10
N ASP A 206 12.03 3.73 0.83
CA ASP A 206 12.85 4.78 0.22
C ASP A 206 14.34 4.35 0.16
N GLY A 207 15.06 4.75 -0.88
CA GLY A 207 16.46 4.40 -1.09
C GLY A 207 16.69 3.26 -2.10
N GLU A 208 17.74 2.47 -1.88
CA GLU A 208 18.12 1.36 -2.76
C GLU A 208 17.12 0.20 -2.65
N ASN A 209 16.78 -0.39 -3.81
CA ASN A 209 15.89 -1.53 -3.85
C ASN A 209 16.54 -2.77 -3.20
N ARG A 210 15.83 -3.40 -2.26
CA ARG A 210 16.31 -4.59 -1.52
C ARG A 210 16.24 -5.90 -2.33
N TYR A 211 15.49 -5.91 -3.43
CA TYR A 211 15.23 -7.08 -4.25
C TYR A 211 15.57 -6.83 -5.73
N PRO A 212 16.80 -6.38 -6.05
CA PRO A 212 17.15 -6.03 -7.42
C PRO A 212 17.09 -7.21 -8.38
N HIS A 213 17.25 -8.43 -7.85
CA HIS A 213 17.15 -9.68 -8.58
C HIS A 213 15.75 -10.00 -9.11
N PHE A 214 14.69 -9.34 -8.62
CA PHE A 214 13.35 -9.50 -9.21
C PHE A 214 13.28 -8.91 -10.61
N ASN A 215 13.99 -7.81 -10.88
CA ASN A 215 14.08 -7.25 -12.22
C ASN A 215 15.31 -6.35 -12.36
N GLU A 216 16.47 -6.95 -12.62
CA GLU A 216 17.74 -6.24 -12.68
C GLU A 216 17.71 -5.13 -13.75
N GLN A 217 17.07 -5.38 -14.89
CA GLN A 217 16.94 -4.40 -15.97
C GLN A 217 16.13 -3.19 -15.54
N LEU A 218 14.99 -3.39 -14.86
CA LEU A 218 14.20 -2.28 -14.33
C LEU A 218 14.99 -1.49 -13.28
N MET A 219 15.72 -2.16 -12.40
CA MET A 219 16.49 -1.51 -11.34
C MET A 219 17.71 -0.75 -11.87
N GLN A 220 18.39 -1.25 -12.89
CA GLN A 220 19.43 -0.49 -13.59
C GLN A 220 18.88 0.81 -14.20
N ARG A 221 17.63 0.77 -14.68
CA ARG A 221 16.97 1.93 -15.32
C ARG A 221 16.42 2.90 -14.26
N ARG A 222 16.03 2.43 -13.07
CA ARG A 222 15.42 3.24 -11.99
C ARG A 222 15.82 2.76 -10.58
N PRO A 223 17.07 2.98 -10.14
CA PRO A 223 17.59 2.40 -8.90
C PRO A 223 16.96 2.98 -7.61
N THR A 224 16.32 4.15 -7.70
CA THR A 224 15.74 4.89 -6.56
C THR A 224 14.24 5.12 -6.72
N ASP A 225 13.54 4.31 -7.52
CA ASP A 225 12.10 4.47 -7.70
C ASP A 225 11.34 3.92 -6.49
N THR A 226 10.82 4.83 -5.66
CA THR A 226 10.09 4.50 -4.44
C THR A 226 8.86 3.65 -4.71
N TYR A 227 8.25 3.76 -5.90
CA TYR A 227 7.11 2.92 -6.27
C TYR A 227 7.53 1.44 -6.40
N TYR A 228 8.54 1.16 -7.21
CA TYR A 228 8.99 -0.23 -7.42
C TYR A 228 9.69 -0.80 -6.19
N ASN A 229 10.28 0.04 -5.34
CA ASN A 229 10.74 -0.39 -4.03
C ASN A 229 9.59 -0.92 -3.16
N LYS A 230 8.45 -0.23 -3.11
CA LYS A 230 7.26 -0.70 -2.38
C LYS A 230 6.74 -2.01 -2.96
N VAL A 231 6.59 -2.08 -4.28
CA VAL A 231 6.07 -3.27 -4.97
C VAL A 231 6.98 -4.48 -4.79
N PHE A 232 8.30 -4.30 -4.88
CA PHE A 232 9.25 -5.39 -4.66
C PHE A 232 9.34 -5.79 -3.19
N ALA A 233 9.28 -4.83 -2.27
CA ALA A 233 9.21 -5.12 -0.84
C ALA A 233 7.96 -5.93 -0.49
N MET A 234 6.80 -5.56 -1.03
CA MET A 234 5.55 -6.31 -0.88
C MET A 234 5.70 -7.77 -1.31
N VAL A 235 6.26 -8.03 -2.49
CA VAL A 235 6.48 -9.42 -2.95
C VAL A 235 7.55 -10.14 -2.14
N GLY A 236 8.65 -9.46 -1.79
CA GLY A 236 9.71 -10.03 -0.96
C GLY A 236 9.20 -10.48 0.41
N VAL A 237 8.41 -9.63 1.07
CA VAL A 237 7.75 -9.94 2.35
C VAL A 237 6.77 -11.11 2.17
N ALA A 238 5.95 -11.08 1.12
CA ALA A 238 4.97 -12.15 0.87
C ALA A 238 5.64 -13.52 0.65
N LEU A 239 6.74 -13.57 -0.11
CA LEU A 239 7.52 -14.78 -0.32
C LEU A 239 8.21 -15.24 0.98
N HIS A 240 8.80 -14.31 1.73
CA HIS A 240 9.48 -14.61 2.99
C HIS A 240 8.53 -15.23 4.03
N LEU A 241 7.31 -14.70 4.12
CA LEU A 241 6.30 -15.15 5.08
C LEU A 241 5.37 -16.25 4.54
N GLY A 242 5.54 -16.64 3.28
CA GLY A 242 4.75 -17.70 2.66
C GLY A 242 3.28 -17.33 2.44
N TYR A 243 2.96 -16.05 2.21
CA TYR A 243 1.60 -15.64 1.87
C TYR A 243 1.23 -16.14 0.48
N GLU A 244 0.07 -16.78 0.38
CA GLU A 244 -0.47 -17.28 -0.88
C GLU A 244 -1.07 -16.16 -1.73
N TYR A 245 -1.68 -15.17 -1.07
CA TYR A 245 -2.30 -14.01 -1.72
C TYR A 245 -1.74 -12.69 -1.17
N ILE A 246 -1.65 -11.73 -2.06
CA ILE A 246 -1.36 -10.33 -1.78
C ILE A 246 -2.65 -9.54 -1.98
N VAL A 247 -3.03 -8.76 -0.98
CA VAL A 247 -3.96 -7.64 -1.14
C VAL A 247 -3.15 -6.36 -1.13
N SER A 248 -3.10 -5.65 -2.24
CA SER A 248 -2.44 -4.34 -2.34
C SER A 248 -3.48 -3.24 -2.25
N ILE A 249 -3.23 -2.20 -1.44
CA ILE A 249 -4.12 -1.04 -1.29
C ILE A 249 -3.28 0.25 -1.30
N ASP A 250 -3.68 1.20 -2.14
CA ASP A 250 -3.17 2.57 -2.12
C ASP A 250 -3.71 3.34 -0.91
N ASP A 251 -2.90 4.23 -0.35
CA ASP A 251 -3.23 4.96 0.87
C ASP A 251 -4.28 6.06 0.71
N ASP A 252 -4.69 6.34 -0.52
CA ASP A 252 -5.82 7.17 -0.89
C ASP A 252 -7.09 6.37 -1.24
N VAL A 253 -7.17 5.09 -0.87
CA VAL A 253 -8.39 4.27 -0.99
C VAL A 253 -9.01 4.01 0.39
N ALA A 254 -10.33 4.19 0.50
CA ALA A 254 -11.11 3.73 1.64
C ALA A 254 -12.02 2.57 1.24
N LEU A 255 -11.96 1.50 2.03
CA LEU A 255 -12.84 0.34 1.91
C LEU A 255 -13.73 0.29 3.16
N PRO A 256 -15.06 0.17 3.05
CA PRO A 256 -15.89 -0.28 4.17
C PRO A 256 -15.41 -1.63 4.72
N PRO A 257 -15.65 -1.93 6.02
CA PRO A 257 -15.26 -3.19 6.63
C PRO A 257 -15.72 -4.42 5.84
N TYR A 258 -16.99 -4.45 5.40
CA TYR A 258 -17.53 -5.58 4.65
C TYR A 258 -16.83 -5.76 3.28
N THR A 259 -16.44 -4.68 2.59
CA THR A 259 -15.69 -4.75 1.33
C THR A 259 -14.33 -5.39 1.56
N LEU A 260 -13.59 -4.92 2.58
CA LEU A 260 -12.28 -5.46 2.92
C LEU A 260 -12.38 -6.95 3.28
N HIS A 261 -13.35 -7.32 4.14
CA HIS A 261 -13.61 -8.72 4.47
C HIS A 261 -13.90 -9.57 3.23
N ALA A 262 -14.76 -9.07 2.34
CA ALA A 262 -15.12 -9.79 1.12
C ALA A 262 -13.92 -9.97 0.20
N LEU A 263 -13.08 -8.95 0.04
CA LEU A 263 -11.86 -9.03 -0.75
C LEU A 263 -10.88 -10.07 -0.15
N LEU A 264 -10.62 -10.02 1.16
CA LEU A 264 -9.75 -10.98 1.85
C LEU A 264 -10.25 -12.43 1.71
N ALA A 265 -11.56 -12.63 1.71
CA ALA A 265 -12.20 -13.92 1.55
C ALA A 265 -12.21 -14.44 0.09
N SER A 266 -11.90 -13.58 -0.89
CA SER A 266 -12.09 -13.89 -2.32
C SER A 266 -10.96 -14.65 -2.99
N GLY A 267 -9.82 -14.90 -2.31
CA GLY A 267 -8.67 -15.57 -2.92
C GLY A 267 -9.00 -16.95 -3.52
N ALA A 268 -9.45 -17.89 -2.69
CA ALA A 268 -9.77 -19.25 -3.15
C ALA A 268 -10.98 -19.31 -4.12
N PRO A 269 -12.08 -18.56 -3.88
CA PRO A 269 -13.15 -18.42 -4.88
C PRO A 269 -12.65 -17.87 -6.22
N GLY A 270 -11.76 -16.87 -6.20
CA GLY A 270 -11.18 -16.27 -7.40
C GLY A 270 -10.34 -17.27 -8.19
N ASP A 271 -9.48 -18.04 -7.51
CA ASP A 271 -8.71 -19.10 -8.15
C ASP A 271 -9.61 -20.17 -8.77
N SER A 272 -10.67 -20.57 -8.07
CA SER A 272 -11.63 -21.56 -8.55
C SER A 272 -12.38 -21.08 -9.81
N ALA A 273 -12.63 -19.78 -9.91
CA ALA A 273 -13.21 -19.13 -11.07
C ALA A 273 -12.19 -18.81 -12.18
N GLY A 274 -10.91 -19.12 -11.99
CA GLY A 274 -9.84 -18.83 -12.96
C GLY A 274 -9.44 -17.36 -13.04
N CYS A 275 -9.80 -16.54 -12.05
CA CYS A 275 -9.52 -15.10 -12.04
C CYS A 275 -8.00 -14.84 -12.08
N GLY A 276 -7.59 -13.93 -12.96
CA GLY A 276 -6.24 -13.38 -12.98
C GLY A 276 -5.97 -12.50 -11.74
N VAL A 277 -6.97 -11.69 -11.39
CA VAL A 277 -6.98 -10.73 -10.29
C VAL A 277 -8.41 -10.55 -9.78
N VAL A 278 -8.57 -10.20 -8.51
CA VAL A 278 -9.87 -9.87 -7.91
C VAL A 278 -9.85 -8.43 -7.41
N LEU A 279 -10.89 -7.65 -7.73
CA LEU A 279 -11.00 -6.24 -7.37
C LEU A 279 -12.35 -5.94 -6.69
N PRO A 280 -12.41 -4.97 -5.76
CA PRO A 280 -13.69 -4.38 -5.35
C PRO A 280 -14.25 -3.47 -6.45
N LEU A 281 -15.50 -3.03 -6.30
CA LEU A 281 -16.08 -2.04 -7.21
C LEU A 281 -15.58 -0.62 -6.88
N THR A 282 -15.17 0.16 -7.87
CA THR A 282 -14.64 1.52 -7.71
C THR A 282 -15.54 2.57 -8.36
N GLN A 283 -15.70 3.73 -7.71
CA GLN A 283 -16.63 4.76 -8.17
C GLN A 283 -16.05 5.71 -9.24
N ASN A 284 -14.72 5.90 -9.30
CA ASN A 284 -14.10 7.03 -9.98
C ASN A 284 -13.38 6.68 -11.29
N GLY A 285 -13.81 5.60 -11.94
CA GLY A 285 -13.25 5.09 -13.17
C GLY A 285 -12.20 4.03 -12.92
N ILE A 286 -12.52 2.84 -13.44
CA ILE A 286 -11.63 1.74 -13.83
C ILE A 286 -11.13 0.79 -12.74
N PRO A 287 -11.26 -0.53 -12.97
CA PRO A 287 -12.38 -1.14 -13.68
C PRO A 287 -13.59 -1.15 -12.74
N SER A 288 -14.82 -1.04 -13.28
CA SER A 288 -16.12 -1.28 -12.61
C SER A 288 -17.02 -0.09 -12.25
N THR A 289 -16.75 1.14 -12.67
CA THR A 289 -17.63 2.28 -12.31
C THR A 289 -19.07 2.12 -12.79
N GLU A 290 -19.29 1.44 -13.91
CA GLU A 290 -20.61 1.05 -14.38
C GLU A 290 -21.28 0.07 -13.43
N ILE A 291 -20.55 -0.97 -13.01
CA ILE A 291 -21.04 -1.99 -12.08
C ILE A 291 -21.36 -1.33 -10.74
N PHE A 292 -20.50 -0.44 -10.24
CA PHE A 292 -20.75 0.38 -9.06
C PHE A 292 -22.05 1.19 -9.23
N ALA A 293 -22.19 1.89 -10.35
CA ALA A 293 -23.34 2.74 -10.63
C ALA A 293 -24.65 1.93 -10.68
N GLU A 294 -24.61 0.76 -11.31
CA GLU A 294 -25.75 -0.16 -11.41
C GLU A 294 -26.11 -0.80 -10.06
N THR A 295 -25.12 -1.05 -9.21
CA THR A 295 -25.31 -1.66 -7.90
C THR A 295 -25.89 -0.66 -6.89
N TRP A 296 -25.40 0.58 -6.88
CA TRP A 296 -25.59 1.49 -5.76
C TRP A 296 -26.34 2.79 -6.05
N LEU A 297 -26.46 3.19 -7.32
CA LEU A 297 -27.09 4.47 -7.65
C LEU A 297 -28.55 4.30 -8.04
N SER A 298 -29.34 5.32 -7.74
CA SER A 298 -30.71 5.41 -8.26
C SER A 298 -30.68 5.51 -9.79
N GLN A 299 -31.81 5.19 -10.44
CA GLN A 299 -31.97 5.37 -11.88
C GLN A 299 -31.58 6.80 -12.32
N GLU A 300 -31.94 7.81 -11.52
CA GLU A 300 -31.65 9.22 -11.78
C GLU A 300 -30.16 9.54 -11.67
N ASP A 301 -29.52 9.19 -10.54
CA ASP A 301 -28.09 9.44 -10.31
C ASP A 301 -27.23 8.68 -11.35
N ARG A 302 -27.59 7.44 -11.67
CA ARG A 302 -26.94 6.64 -12.73
C ARG A 302 -27.07 7.31 -14.10
N SER A 303 -28.27 7.80 -14.44
CA SER A 303 -28.50 8.48 -15.73
C SER A 303 -27.71 9.78 -15.82
N ALA A 304 -27.62 10.55 -14.73
CA ALA A 304 -26.81 11.76 -14.66
C ALA A 304 -25.31 11.44 -14.85
N LEU A 305 -24.83 10.38 -14.20
CA LEU A 305 -23.45 9.94 -14.31
C LEU A 305 -23.09 9.51 -15.74
N PHE A 306 -23.90 8.62 -16.33
CA PHE A 306 -23.66 8.13 -17.70
C PHE A 306 -23.82 9.23 -18.75
N LYS A 307 -24.72 10.20 -18.54
CA LYS A 307 -24.77 11.40 -19.36
C LYS A 307 -23.47 12.21 -19.28
N CYS A 308 -22.91 12.39 -18.08
CA CYS A 308 -21.62 13.04 -17.92
C CYS A 308 -20.51 12.30 -18.70
N PHE A 309 -20.57 10.97 -18.74
CA PHE A 309 -19.61 10.16 -19.50
C PHE A 309 -19.75 10.45 -20.99
N SER A 310 -20.96 10.37 -21.54
CA SER A 310 -21.24 10.71 -22.95
C SER A 310 -20.73 12.10 -23.35
N GLU A 311 -20.86 13.09 -22.45
CA GLU A 311 -20.47 14.49 -22.71
C GLU A 311 -18.97 14.75 -22.51
N SER A 312 -18.21 13.78 -22.02
CA SER A 312 -16.76 13.90 -21.82
C SER A 312 -15.98 13.78 -23.12
N SER A 313 -14.76 14.32 -23.16
CA SER A 313 -13.83 14.03 -24.24
C SER A 313 -12.90 12.88 -23.87
N GLY A 314 -12.76 11.90 -24.78
CA GLY A 314 -11.77 10.83 -24.68
C GLY A 314 -10.39 11.29 -25.15
N SER A 315 -10.01 12.51 -24.81
CA SER A 315 -8.76 13.10 -25.28
C SER A 315 -7.61 12.60 -24.41
N PHE A 316 -6.99 11.50 -24.85
CA PHE A 316 -5.85 10.89 -24.14
C PHE A 316 -4.51 11.33 -24.75
N CYS A 317 -3.49 11.41 -23.91
CA CYS A 317 -2.13 11.74 -24.34
C CYS A 317 -1.55 10.58 -25.17
N ASN A 318 -1.00 10.86 -26.36
CA ASN A 318 -0.29 9.87 -27.16
C ASN A 318 1.04 9.52 -26.47
N HIS A 319 1.15 8.30 -25.94
CA HIS A 319 2.17 7.89 -24.96
C HIS A 319 3.53 7.48 -25.55
N THR A 320 3.77 7.66 -26.85
CA THR A 320 5.09 7.37 -27.44
C THR A 320 6.21 8.26 -26.90
N LYS A 321 5.88 9.40 -26.26
CA LYS A 321 6.82 10.20 -25.46
C LYS A 321 6.18 10.54 -24.13
N LEU A 322 6.76 10.02 -23.05
CA LEU A 322 6.35 10.18 -21.65
C LEU A 322 6.52 11.61 -21.09
N GLN A 323 6.43 12.64 -21.93
CA GLN A 323 6.25 14.01 -21.44
C GLN A 323 4.78 14.20 -21.13
N PHE A 324 4.53 14.56 -19.86
CA PHE A 324 3.27 15.13 -19.40
C PHE A 324 2.73 16.07 -20.47
N CYS A 325 1.43 16.00 -20.77
CA CYS A 325 0.77 16.92 -21.68
C CYS A 325 0.82 18.35 -21.12
N SER A 326 1.99 18.99 -21.17
CA SER A 326 2.10 20.44 -21.24
C SER A 326 1.69 20.80 -22.66
N THR A 327 0.45 21.26 -22.75
CA THR A 327 -0.06 22.21 -23.75
C THR A 327 0.99 22.66 -24.78
N ALA A 328 1.13 21.94 -25.91
CA ALA A 328 1.51 22.48 -27.24
C ALA A 328 1.99 21.41 -28.24
N ALA A 329 2.54 20.27 -27.81
CA ALA A 329 3.34 19.44 -28.73
C ALA A 329 3.02 17.93 -28.68
N GLY A 330 1.83 17.55 -29.13
CA GLY A 330 1.51 16.15 -29.38
C GLY A 330 0.01 15.94 -29.53
N LYS A 331 -0.47 15.74 -30.76
CA LYS A 331 -1.88 15.53 -31.06
C LYS A 331 -2.45 14.38 -30.21
N GLN A 332 -3.49 14.69 -29.44
CA GLN A 332 -4.38 13.75 -28.77
C GLN A 332 -4.93 12.77 -29.80
N SER A 333 -4.93 11.48 -29.49
CA SER A 333 -5.85 10.56 -30.14
C SER A 333 -7.20 10.80 -29.49
N ASP A 334 -8.05 11.60 -30.12
CA ASP A 334 -9.43 11.75 -29.66
C ASP A 334 -10.15 10.41 -29.91
N VAL A 335 -10.40 9.68 -28.83
CA VAL A 335 -11.27 8.52 -28.86
C VAL A 335 -12.68 9.04 -28.60
N PRO A 336 -13.60 8.95 -29.56
CA PRO A 336 -14.95 9.46 -29.36
C PRO A 336 -15.61 8.65 -28.23
N VAL A 337 -16.12 9.35 -27.21
CA VAL A 337 -16.90 8.71 -26.16
C VAL A 337 -18.29 8.36 -26.74
N PRO A 338 -18.79 7.12 -26.56
CA PRO A 338 -20.12 6.75 -27.02
C PRO A 338 -21.20 7.64 -26.41
N ASP A 339 -22.17 8.04 -27.25
CA ASP A 339 -23.38 8.73 -26.82
C ASP A 339 -24.62 8.01 -27.41
N PRO A 340 -25.45 7.32 -26.59
CA PRO A 340 -25.33 7.20 -25.13
C PRO A 340 -24.12 6.35 -24.69
N TRP A 341 -23.69 6.53 -23.43
CA TRP A 341 -22.59 5.77 -22.84
C TRP A 341 -22.78 4.25 -23.01
N SER A 342 -21.69 3.58 -23.40
CA SER A 342 -21.61 2.13 -23.49
C SER A 342 -20.19 1.68 -23.13
N PRO A 343 -19.98 0.94 -22.02
CA PRO A 343 -18.65 0.47 -21.63
C PRO A 343 -18.04 -0.42 -22.72
N PHE A 344 -18.83 -1.35 -23.29
CA PHE A 344 -18.38 -2.21 -24.38
C PHE A 344 -17.91 -1.43 -25.60
N ALA A 345 -18.72 -0.47 -26.09
CA ALA A 345 -18.34 0.32 -27.26
C ALA A 345 -17.10 1.17 -26.99
N TRP A 346 -17.00 1.73 -25.77
CA TRP A 346 -15.84 2.50 -25.33
C TRP A 346 -14.56 1.67 -25.32
N TYR A 347 -14.55 0.57 -24.57
CA TYR A 347 -13.35 -0.25 -24.41
C TYR A 347 -12.95 -0.93 -25.71
N LYS A 348 -13.90 -1.37 -26.53
CA LYS A 348 -13.64 -1.84 -27.89
C LYS A 348 -12.92 -0.75 -28.71
N SER A 349 -13.43 0.48 -28.71
CA SER A 349 -12.81 1.59 -29.44
C SER A 349 -11.39 1.92 -28.95
N LEU A 350 -11.10 1.76 -27.66
CA LEU A 350 -9.76 1.90 -27.10
C LEU A 350 -8.83 0.79 -27.59
N THR A 351 -9.29 -0.47 -27.53
CA THR A 351 -8.48 -1.63 -27.93
C THR A 351 -8.11 -1.61 -29.42
N GLU A 352 -8.97 -1.08 -30.28
CA GLU A 352 -8.72 -0.97 -31.73
C GLU A 352 -7.74 0.16 -32.09
N ARG A 353 -7.58 1.17 -31.22
CA ARG A 353 -6.83 2.41 -31.51
C ARG A 353 -5.50 2.52 -30.78
N MET A 354 -5.36 1.82 -29.66
CA MET A 354 -4.19 1.92 -28.79
C MET A 354 -3.54 0.55 -28.66
N GLU A 355 -2.23 0.47 -28.94
CA GLU A 355 -1.43 -0.66 -28.50
C GLU A 355 -1.62 -0.79 -26.99
N LEU A 356 -2.01 -1.98 -26.52
CA LEU A 356 -2.75 -2.27 -25.27
C LEU A 356 -1.92 -2.05 -23.99
N ARG A 357 -1.18 -0.96 -23.90
CA ARG A 357 -0.43 -0.48 -22.72
C ARG A 357 -1.32 0.49 -21.94
N PHE A 358 -2.51 0.03 -21.58
CA PHE A 358 -3.58 0.84 -21.01
C PHE A 358 -3.11 1.57 -19.75
N ARG A 359 -3.30 2.89 -19.72
CA ARG A 359 -3.10 3.70 -18.52
C ARG A 359 -4.15 4.82 -18.47
N LYS A 360 -5.00 4.79 -17.44
CA LYS A 360 -5.96 5.85 -17.07
C LYS A 360 -6.96 6.20 -18.18
N LEU A 361 -7.47 5.18 -18.88
CA LEU A 361 -8.30 5.36 -20.08
C LEU A 361 -9.79 5.17 -19.77
N HIS A 362 -10.39 6.15 -19.07
CA HIS A 362 -11.83 6.23 -18.85
C HIS A 362 -12.33 7.68 -18.82
N PRO A 363 -13.57 7.94 -19.29
CA PRO A 363 -14.09 9.30 -19.32
C PRO A 363 -14.11 9.98 -17.95
N VAL A 364 -14.50 9.25 -16.89
CA VAL A 364 -14.47 9.77 -15.50
C VAL A 364 -13.07 10.20 -15.09
N SER A 365 -12.06 9.37 -15.33
CA SER A 365 -10.67 9.66 -14.96
C SER A 365 -10.04 10.75 -15.84
N GLY A 366 -10.70 11.15 -16.92
CA GLY A 366 -10.31 12.26 -17.81
C GLY A 366 -11.10 13.55 -17.59
N ASN A 367 -12.25 13.50 -16.89
CA ASN A 367 -13.15 14.63 -16.69
C ASN A 367 -13.38 14.93 -15.20
N LEU A 368 -12.87 16.09 -14.75
CA LEU A 368 -12.98 16.54 -13.36
C LEU A 368 -14.44 16.62 -12.89
N THR A 369 -15.35 17.16 -13.71
CA THR A 369 -16.76 17.29 -13.36
C THR A 369 -17.41 15.93 -13.16
N CYS A 370 -17.12 14.95 -14.02
CA CYS A 370 -17.65 13.60 -13.84
C CYS A 370 -17.03 12.87 -12.64
N MET A 371 -15.76 13.12 -12.34
CA MET A 371 -15.11 12.58 -11.15
C MET A 371 -15.70 13.16 -9.87
N GLU A 372 -15.92 14.48 -9.79
CA GLU A 372 -16.59 15.13 -8.65
C GLU A 372 -18.03 14.60 -8.49
N LEU A 373 -18.75 14.42 -9.60
CA LEU A 373 -20.10 13.85 -9.59
C LEU A 373 -20.09 12.42 -9.04
N ALA A 374 -19.22 11.55 -9.57
CA ALA A 374 -19.06 10.17 -9.10
C ALA A 374 -18.66 10.10 -7.62
N HIS A 375 -17.75 10.98 -7.20
CA HIS A 375 -17.34 11.11 -5.81
C HIS A 375 -18.52 11.47 -4.92
N SER A 376 -19.31 12.49 -5.30
CA SER A 376 -20.47 12.92 -4.52
C SER A 376 -21.51 11.80 -4.35
N PHE A 377 -21.72 10.99 -5.38
CA PHE A 377 -22.62 9.84 -5.32
C PHE A 377 -22.09 8.74 -4.41
N ALA A 378 -20.79 8.47 -4.45
CA ALA A 378 -20.16 7.52 -3.57
C ALA A 378 -20.17 7.96 -2.10
N LEU A 379 -20.00 9.26 -1.82
CA LEU A 379 -20.15 9.80 -0.46
C LEU A 379 -21.55 9.58 0.12
N LYS A 380 -22.62 9.68 -0.70
CA LYS A 380 -23.98 9.36 -0.26
C LYS A 380 -24.11 7.91 0.21
N GLN A 381 -23.37 6.99 -0.40
CA GLN A 381 -23.39 5.56 -0.07
C GLN A 381 -22.49 5.23 1.12
N LEU A 382 -21.40 5.97 1.30
CA LEU A 382 -20.35 5.70 2.28
C LEU A 382 -20.91 5.43 3.68
N HIS A 383 -21.86 6.23 4.15
CA HIS A 383 -22.45 6.12 5.49
C HIS A 383 -23.20 4.80 5.71
N ALA A 384 -24.10 4.45 4.79
CA ALA A 384 -24.86 3.21 4.86
C ALA A 384 -23.93 1.99 4.75
N GLN A 385 -22.92 2.09 3.88
CA GLN A 385 -22.03 0.98 3.57
C GLN A 385 -20.99 0.71 4.65
N PHE A 386 -20.46 1.74 5.33
CA PHE A 386 -19.52 1.54 6.45
C PHE A 386 -20.17 0.88 7.66
N ARG A 387 -21.48 1.05 7.85
CA ARG A 387 -22.24 0.43 8.94
C ARG A 387 -22.82 -0.94 8.60
N ARG A 388 -22.63 -1.42 7.37
CA ARG A 388 -23.09 -2.74 6.94
C ARG A 388 -22.22 -3.79 7.65
N GLY A 389 -22.86 -4.69 8.40
CA GLY A 389 -22.17 -5.82 9.01
C GLY A 389 -21.54 -6.75 7.96
N LEU A 390 -20.58 -7.57 8.39
CA LEU A 390 -19.91 -8.49 7.48
C LEU A 390 -20.87 -9.53 6.88
N SER A 391 -20.81 -9.71 5.56
CA SER A 391 -21.51 -10.81 4.88
C SER A 391 -20.67 -12.08 4.89
N SER A 392 -21.31 -13.22 5.13
CA SER A 392 -20.70 -14.55 4.95
C SER A 392 -20.72 -15.03 3.50
N GLN A 393 -21.54 -14.42 2.64
CA GLN A 393 -21.66 -14.79 1.24
C GLN A 393 -20.82 -13.85 0.37
N ILE A 394 -19.81 -14.43 -0.27
CA ILE A 394 -18.95 -13.76 -1.24
C ILE A 394 -19.40 -14.20 -2.63
N SER A 395 -19.75 -13.23 -3.47
CA SER A 395 -20.09 -13.48 -4.87
C SER A 395 -19.12 -12.71 -5.76
N LEU A 396 -18.66 -13.36 -6.82
CA LEU A 396 -17.77 -12.75 -7.81
C LEU A 396 -18.53 -12.55 -9.13
N ILE A 397 -18.35 -11.39 -9.74
CA ILE A 397 -18.67 -11.16 -11.15
C ILE A 397 -17.41 -11.51 -11.94
N VAL A 398 -17.49 -12.54 -12.77
CA VAL A 398 -16.36 -13.02 -13.59
C VAL A 398 -16.47 -12.43 -14.98
N ASP A 399 -15.53 -11.55 -15.35
CA ASP A 399 -15.50 -10.90 -16.66
C ASP A 399 -14.80 -11.78 -17.71
N ASN A 400 -15.47 -12.87 -18.10
CA ASN A 400 -14.95 -13.84 -19.08
C ASN A 400 -14.78 -13.22 -20.47
N ASP A 401 -15.69 -12.32 -20.85
CA ASP A 401 -15.70 -11.68 -22.16
C ASP A 401 -14.82 -10.43 -22.22
N ARG A 402 -14.27 -10.02 -21.06
CA ARG A 402 -13.35 -8.89 -20.91
C ARG A 402 -13.99 -7.56 -21.33
N ASP A 403 -15.24 -7.39 -20.95
CA ASP A 403 -16.02 -6.16 -21.12
C ASP A 403 -15.38 -4.99 -20.35
N TYR A 404 -14.60 -5.29 -19.31
CA TYR A 404 -13.79 -4.35 -18.56
C TYR A 404 -12.32 -4.72 -18.74
N PRO A 405 -11.64 -4.38 -19.84
CA PRO A 405 -10.33 -4.94 -20.16
C PRO A 405 -9.15 -4.28 -19.42
N TYR A 406 -9.40 -3.29 -18.55
CA TYR A 406 -8.36 -2.46 -17.96
C TYR A 406 -8.34 -2.59 -16.43
N PHE A 407 -7.28 -3.18 -15.91
CA PHE A 407 -6.91 -3.26 -14.50
C PHE A 407 -6.31 -1.93 -14.02
N ALA A 408 -6.66 -1.51 -12.81
CA ALA A 408 -6.09 -0.37 -12.11
C ALA A 408 -5.51 -0.83 -10.76
N ASN A 409 -4.32 -0.35 -10.41
CA ASN A 409 -3.52 -0.92 -9.31
C ASN A 409 -3.78 -0.31 -7.92
N ASN A 410 -4.94 0.33 -7.70
CA ASN A 410 -5.25 0.98 -6.42
C ASN A 410 -5.68 0.01 -5.31
N VAL A 411 -6.48 -1.00 -5.64
CA VAL A 411 -6.89 -2.03 -4.70
C VAL A 411 -7.18 -3.33 -5.41
N PHE A 412 -6.47 -4.39 -5.04
CA PHE A 412 -6.65 -5.69 -5.66
C PHE A 412 -6.16 -6.83 -4.79
N LEU A 413 -6.67 -8.03 -5.06
CA LEU A 413 -6.17 -9.30 -4.58
C LEU A 413 -5.60 -10.11 -5.74
N ILE A 414 -4.40 -10.66 -5.56
CA ILE A 414 -3.74 -11.53 -6.55
C ILE A 414 -2.94 -12.64 -5.85
N ARG A 415 -2.73 -13.79 -6.52
CA ARG A 415 -1.78 -14.80 -6.06
C ARG A 415 -0.35 -14.24 -6.07
N THR A 416 0.40 -14.48 -5.00
CA THR A 416 1.79 -14.02 -4.85
C THR A 416 2.67 -14.44 -6.03
N GLU A 417 2.59 -15.71 -6.45
CA GLU A 417 3.39 -16.24 -7.56
C GLU A 417 3.07 -15.56 -8.90
N ARG A 418 1.79 -15.27 -9.17
CA ARG A 418 1.38 -14.59 -10.39
C ARG A 418 1.90 -13.15 -10.41
N TYR A 419 1.79 -12.46 -9.28
CA TYR A 419 2.29 -11.10 -9.17
C TYR A 419 3.82 -11.03 -9.30
N LEU A 420 4.56 -11.99 -8.72
CA LEU A 420 6.00 -12.13 -8.96
C LEU A 420 6.32 -12.30 -10.46
N ARG A 421 5.56 -13.12 -11.19
CA ARG A 421 5.74 -13.31 -12.63
C ARG A 421 5.53 -12.00 -13.42
N ILE A 422 4.57 -11.18 -13.03
CA ILE A 422 4.35 -9.85 -13.62
C ILE A 422 5.57 -8.96 -13.43
N LEU A 423 6.09 -8.88 -12.20
CA LEU A 423 7.21 -7.99 -11.87
C LEU A 423 8.55 -8.43 -12.45
N THR A 424 8.73 -9.73 -12.62
CA THR A 424 9.92 -10.33 -13.22
C THR A 424 9.89 -10.32 -14.76
N HIS A 425 8.80 -9.85 -15.37
CA HIS A 425 8.70 -9.77 -16.82
C HIS A 425 9.74 -8.78 -17.39
N PRO A 426 10.52 -9.14 -18.44
CA PRO A 426 11.55 -8.27 -19.01
C PRO A 426 11.00 -6.92 -19.49
N ASP A 427 9.80 -6.92 -20.05
CA ASP A 427 9.13 -5.72 -20.55
C ASP A 427 8.38 -4.94 -19.47
N CYS A 428 8.54 -5.28 -18.18
CA CYS A 428 7.81 -4.64 -17.10
C CYS A 428 7.99 -3.11 -17.20
N CYS A 429 6.85 -2.41 -17.23
CA CYS A 429 6.82 -0.99 -17.53
C CYS A 429 7.62 -0.19 -16.51
N HIS A 430 8.28 0.87 -16.96
CA HIS A 430 9.15 1.65 -16.09
C HIS A 430 8.48 2.48 -14.99
N TYR A 431 7.16 2.67 -15.03
CA TYR A 431 6.47 3.64 -14.17
C TYR A 431 5.55 3.01 -13.14
N THR A 432 4.81 2.00 -13.54
CA THR A 432 3.86 1.28 -12.70
C THR A 432 3.80 -0.16 -13.20
N ASP A 433 3.39 -1.09 -12.33
CA ASP A 433 3.16 -2.49 -12.68
C ASP A 433 1.89 -2.70 -13.53
N GLU A 434 0.95 -1.76 -13.47
CA GLU A 434 -0.36 -1.79 -14.08
C GLU A 434 -0.36 -2.10 -15.59
N PRO A 435 0.46 -1.45 -16.45
CA PRO A 435 0.50 -1.82 -17.88
C PRO A 435 0.95 -3.26 -18.10
N MET A 436 1.90 -3.75 -17.31
CA MET A 436 2.39 -5.13 -17.44
C MET A 436 1.33 -6.13 -16.95
N MET A 437 0.60 -5.79 -15.87
CA MET A 437 -0.56 -6.60 -15.44
C MET A 437 -1.61 -6.71 -16.54
N ASN A 438 -2.00 -5.60 -17.15
CA ASN A 438 -2.96 -5.58 -18.23
C ASN A 438 -2.51 -6.43 -19.43
N GLN A 439 -1.23 -6.31 -19.79
CA GLN A 439 -0.63 -7.10 -20.86
C GLN A 439 -0.66 -8.60 -20.55
N ILE A 440 -0.25 -9.02 -19.35
CA ILE A 440 -0.22 -10.44 -18.97
C ILE A 440 -1.63 -11.03 -18.87
N LEU A 441 -2.58 -10.30 -18.27
CA LEU A 441 -3.98 -10.72 -18.22
C LEU A 441 -4.54 -10.94 -19.64
N LEU A 442 -4.14 -10.08 -20.58
CA LEU A 442 -4.51 -10.20 -21.98
C LEU A 442 -3.87 -11.40 -22.68
N GLU A 443 -2.55 -11.54 -22.58
CA GLU A 443 -1.79 -12.60 -23.24
C GLU A 443 -2.22 -14.00 -22.75
N GLU A 444 -2.57 -14.12 -21.48
CA GLU A 444 -2.99 -15.38 -20.87
C GLU A 444 -4.50 -15.63 -20.93
N GLY A 445 -5.27 -14.66 -21.44
CA GLY A 445 -6.74 -14.77 -21.49
C GLY A 445 -7.37 -14.92 -20.10
N LEU A 446 -6.79 -14.28 -19.07
CA LEU A 446 -7.27 -14.39 -17.70
C LEU A 446 -8.37 -13.35 -17.44
N PRO A 447 -9.53 -13.77 -16.90
CA PRO A 447 -10.60 -12.84 -16.54
C PRO A 447 -10.19 -11.99 -15.34
N MET A 448 -10.69 -10.76 -15.31
CA MET A 448 -10.77 -10.01 -14.06
C MET A 448 -12.06 -10.38 -13.33
N CYS A 449 -11.98 -10.42 -12.00
CA CYS A 449 -13.14 -10.71 -11.19
C CYS A 449 -13.42 -9.55 -10.25
N PHE A 450 -14.71 -9.22 -10.12
CA PHE A 450 -15.17 -8.16 -9.25
C PHE A 450 -15.92 -8.75 -8.07
N VAL A 451 -15.60 -8.31 -6.86
CA VAL A 451 -16.37 -8.72 -5.69
C VAL A 451 -17.72 -7.99 -5.74
N ASN A 452 -18.79 -8.76 -5.95
CA ASN A 452 -20.14 -8.22 -6.13
C ASN A 452 -20.61 -7.49 -4.88
N GLU A 453 -21.47 -6.50 -5.06
CA GLU A 453 -22.02 -5.67 -3.97
C GLU A 453 -20.95 -5.09 -3.05
N THR A 454 -19.76 -4.79 -3.55
CA THR A 454 -18.72 -4.09 -2.80
C THR A 454 -18.56 -2.66 -3.26
N PHE A 455 -17.75 -1.93 -2.52
CA PHE A 455 -17.46 -0.53 -2.77
C PHE A 455 -16.10 -0.16 -2.22
N ALA A 456 -15.26 0.44 -3.06
CA ALA A 456 -14.02 1.11 -2.72
C ALA A 456 -14.13 2.58 -3.13
N LEU A 457 -13.89 3.49 -2.18
CA LEU A 457 -13.84 4.92 -2.45
C LEU A 457 -12.40 5.34 -2.73
N HIS A 458 -12.13 5.76 -3.95
CA HIS A 458 -10.87 6.43 -4.31
C HIS A 458 -11.13 7.90 -4.64
N PRO A 459 -10.83 8.88 -3.77
CA PRO A 459 -11.34 10.24 -3.92
C PRO A 459 -10.97 10.93 -5.24
N SER A 460 -9.81 10.63 -5.80
CA SER A 460 -9.40 11.17 -7.09
C SER A 460 -8.37 10.31 -7.79
N TRP A 461 -8.50 10.17 -9.10
CA TRP A 461 -7.51 9.51 -9.95
C TRP A 461 -6.79 10.54 -10.83
N GLY A 462 -5.45 10.47 -10.98
CA GLY A 462 -4.76 11.17 -12.07
C GLY A 462 -4.29 12.62 -11.82
N ASN A 463 -4.17 13.38 -12.92
CA ASN A 463 -3.42 14.65 -13.00
C ASN A 463 -4.27 15.91 -12.71
N PHE A 464 -5.43 15.78 -12.06
CA PHE A 464 -6.35 16.91 -11.79
C PHE A 464 -5.85 17.94 -10.76
N GLY A 465 -4.56 17.85 -10.42
CA GLY A 465 -3.88 18.69 -9.44
C GLY A 465 -4.05 18.21 -8.01
N MET A 466 -3.00 18.36 -7.21
CA MET A 466 -2.99 17.98 -5.79
C MET A 466 -4.08 18.71 -4.98
N GLY A 467 -4.45 19.94 -5.37
CA GLY A 467 -5.49 20.71 -4.68
C GLY A 467 -6.87 20.04 -4.74
N THR A 468 -7.25 19.52 -5.91
CA THR A 468 -8.50 18.78 -6.11
C THR A 468 -8.48 17.47 -5.34
N LYS A 469 -7.39 16.71 -5.45
CA LYS A 469 -7.20 15.46 -4.69
C LYS A 469 -7.41 15.70 -3.19
N HIS A 470 -6.69 16.65 -2.62
CA HIS A 470 -6.81 16.98 -1.20
C HIS A 470 -8.22 17.47 -0.81
N LYS A 471 -8.93 18.18 -1.70
CA LYS A 471 -10.32 18.59 -1.46
C LYS A 471 -11.22 17.35 -1.32
N LEU A 472 -11.20 16.44 -2.29
CA LEU A 472 -12.05 15.25 -2.30
C LEU A 472 -11.68 14.28 -1.16
N GLU A 473 -10.40 14.12 -0.86
CA GLU A 473 -9.94 13.37 0.31
C GLU A 473 -10.47 13.96 1.62
N ARG A 474 -10.43 15.29 1.78
CA ARG A 474 -11.00 15.94 2.98
C ARG A 474 -12.50 15.76 3.10
N GLU A 475 -13.24 15.84 1.99
CA GLU A 475 -14.70 15.62 1.98
C GLU A 475 -15.04 14.19 2.40
N ALA A 476 -14.37 13.19 1.80
CA ALA A 476 -14.51 11.80 2.17
C ALA A 476 -14.12 11.54 3.62
N TYR A 477 -12.99 12.10 4.04
CA TYR A 477 -12.50 11.95 5.40
C TYR A 477 -13.46 12.56 6.42
N LYS A 478 -13.99 13.75 6.14
CA LYS A 478 -15.01 14.39 6.99
C LYS A 478 -16.25 13.51 7.13
N ALA A 479 -16.75 12.96 6.02
CA ALA A 479 -17.89 12.04 6.05
C ALA A 479 -17.63 10.80 6.93
N LEU A 480 -16.39 10.31 6.97
CA LEU A 480 -15.97 9.21 7.84
C LEU A 480 -15.79 9.63 9.30
N THR A 481 -15.27 10.82 9.60
CA THR A 481 -15.17 11.30 10.98
C THR A 481 -16.52 11.59 11.61
N ASP A 482 -17.50 12.02 10.81
CA ASP A 482 -18.88 12.19 11.26
C ASP A 482 -19.52 10.83 11.64
N LEU A 483 -19.04 9.74 11.04
CA LEU A 483 -19.44 8.36 11.31
C LEU A 483 -18.71 7.74 12.51
N TYR A 484 -17.41 7.98 12.59
CA TYR A 484 -16.48 7.43 13.57
C TYR A 484 -15.70 8.57 14.24
N PRO A 485 -16.30 9.24 15.24
CA PRO A 485 -15.67 10.39 15.88
C PRO A 485 -14.29 10.10 16.49
N GLU A 486 -14.00 8.84 16.85
CA GLU A 486 -12.69 8.42 17.34
C GLU A 486 -11.59 8.61 16.30
N VAL A 487 -11.89 8.48 15.01
CA VAL A 487 -10.96 8.71 13.91
C VAL A 487 -10.54 10.19 13.86
N GLY A 488 -11.49 11.09 14.14
CA GLY A 488 -11.25 12.53 14.20
C GLY A 488 -10.49 12.99 15.45
N LYS A 489 -10.67 12.30 16.59
CA LYS A 489 -9.96 12.61 17.84
C LYS A 489 -8.47 12.39 17.71
N SER A 490 -8.07 11.21 17.21
CA SER A 490 -6.65 10.89 17.00
C SER A 490 -5.95 11.96 16.15
N LEU A 491 -6.59 12.48 15.09
CA LEU A 491 -5.95 13.53 14.28
C LEU A 491 -5.72 14.86 14.98
N THR A 492 -6.68 15.27 15.80
CA THR A 492 -6.62 16.53 16.54
C THR A 492 -5.54 16.44 17.61
N GLU A 493 -5.45 15.29 18.27
CA GLU A 493 -4.45 15.00 19.30
C GLU A 493 -3.02 14.95 18.73
N PHE A 494 -2.84 14.48 17.48
CA PHE A 494 -1.52 14.38 16.85
C PHE A 494 -1.10 15.59 16.00
N GLY A 495 -1.84 16.70 16.03
CA GLY A 495 -1.49 17.93 15.29
C GLY A 495 -1.46 17.76 13.76
N LEU A 496 -2.06 16.69 13.24
CA LEU A 496 -2.04 16.35 11.80
C LEU A 496 -3.18 17.02 11.03
N LEU A 497 -4.16 17.58 11.72
CA LEU A 497 -5.04 18.60 11.18
C LEU A 497 -4.48 19.95 11.60
N GLY A 498 -3.79 20.63 10.68
CA GLY A 498 -3.53 22.05 10.85
C GLY A 498 -4.86 22.73 11.16
N THR A 499 -4.92 23.46 12.27
CA THR A 499 -6.07 24.31 12.58
C THR A 499 -6.21 25.28 11.41
N SER A 500 -7.23 25.07 10.58
CA SER A 500 -7.55 25.91 9.42
C SER A 500 -7.84 27.34 9.83
#